data_AF-A0A7T8GXP3-F1
#
_entry.id   AF-A0A7T8GXP3-F1
#
_cell.length_a   1.000
_cell.length_b   1.000
_cell.length_c   1.000
_cell.angle_alpha   90.00
_cell.angle_beta   90.00
_cell.angle_gamma   90.00
#
_symmetry.space_group_name_H-M   'P 1'
#
loop_
_entity.id
_entity.type
_entity.pdbx_description
1 polymer ?
#
loop_
_entity_poly.entity_id
_entity_poly.type
_entity_poly.pdbx_seq_one_letter_code
_entity_poly.pdbx_strand_id
1 'polypeptide(L)'
;LLNITLSFLLHGINQPVWLGLEEHGGKLLWNGVPEDPFSEFSNWVGVPPSGKDMCALTLADGNWTSIHCRDRQSSICQYAAHEPINTEFTDLLSHDEPREEELFCPYPYLMAGQYCYRLVNWHDANFFEAKEICSRYGEYLASFQKYIHERSIM
;
A
#
# COMPACT_ATOMS: atom_id res chain seq x y z
N LEU A 1 -12.76 18.32 1.41
CA LEU A 1 -12.85 16.89 1.76
C LEU A 1 -11.54 16.55 2.43
N LEU A 2 -11.58 16.02 3.66
CA LEU A 2 -10.37 15.76 4.45
C LEU A 2 -9.52 14.72 3.71
N ASN A 3 -8.39 15.13 3.15
CA ASN A 3 -7.37 14.22 2.65
C ASN A 3 -6.81 13.46 3.86
N ILE A 4 -7.43 12.33 4.20
CA ILE A 4 -6.88 11.41 5.21
C ILE A 4 -5.74 10.69 4.52
N THR A 5 -4.56 11.24 4.72
CA THR A 5 -3.29 10.71 4.28
C THR A 5 -3.07 9.36 4.99
N LEU A 6 -2.67 8.30 4.27
CA LEU A 6 -1.86 7.17 4.77
C LEU A 6 -0.83 7.52 5.89
N SER A 7 -0.41 8.78 6.00
CA SER A 7 0.34 9.35 7.12
C SER A 7 -0.38 9.14 8.44
N PHE A 8 -1.71 9.25 8.47
CA PHE A 8 -2.51 8.97 9.65
C PHE A 8 -2.43 7.51 10.07
N LEU A 9 -2.35 6.55 9.12
CA LEU A 9 -2.12 5.14 9.46
C LEU A 9 -0.75 4.95 10.10
N LEU A 10 0.28 5.61 9.55
CA LEU A 10 1.67 5.46 9.97
C LEU A 10 2.02 6.23 11.24
N HIS A 11 1.48 7.44 11.43
CA HIS A 11 1.61 8.22 12.65
C HIS A 11 0.82 7.59 13.80
N GLY A 12 -0.32 6.95 13.51
CA GLY A 12 -1.16 6.31 14.53
C GLY A 12 -0.51 5.09 15.20
N ILE A 13 0.47 4.47 14.56
CA ILE A 13 1.15 3.26 15.06
C ILE A 13 2.50 3.51 15.70
N ASN A 14 3.15 4.64 15.39
CA ASN A 14 4.46 5.02 15.93
C ASN A 14 5.52 3.89 15.85
N GLN A 15 5.37 2.97 14.90
CA GLN A 15 6.24 1.82 14.66
C GLN A 15 6.42 1.59 13.15
N PRO A 16 7.60 1.09 12.72
CA PRO A 16 7.82 0.72 11.33
C PRO A 16 6.91 -0.44 10.90
N VAL A 17 6.50 -0.44 9.63
CA VAL A 17 5.64 -1.51 9.07
C VAL A 17 6.13 -2.01 7.74
N TRP A 18 5.89 -3.29 7.48
CA TRP A 18 6.26 -3.95 6.22
C TRP A 18 5.63 -3.27 5.01
N LEU A 19 6.49 -2.98 4.03
CA LEU A 19 6.12 -2.68 2.65
C LEU A 19 6.28 -3.92 1.79
N GLY A 20 5.61 -3.99 0.66
CA GLY A 20 5.70 -5.10 -0.28
C GLY A 20 6.94 -5.07 -1.16
N LEU A 21 8.08 -4.56 -0.72
CA LEU A 21 9.28 -4.40 -1.57
C LEU A 21 10.38 -5.40 -1.17
N GLU A 22 10.76 -6.28 -2.10
CA GLU A 22 11.75 -7.34 -1.93
C GLU A 22 12.90 -7.21 -2.93
N GLU A 23 14.11 -7.63 -2.53
CA GLU A 23 15.24 -7.77 -3.46
C GLU A 23 15.24 -9.15 -4.11
N HIS A 24 15.09 -9.21 -5.43
CA HIS A 24 15.23 -10.41 -6.24
C HIS A 24 16.21 -10.20 -7.40
N GLY A 25 17.40 -10.77 -7.30
CA GLY A 25 18.35 -10.86 -8.41
C GLY A 25 18.99 -9.52 -8.80
N GLY A 26 19.26 -8.67 -7.82
CA GLY A 26 19.82 -7.33 -7.96
C GLY A 26 18.77 -6.24 -8.21
N LYS A 27 17.47 -6.55 -8.07
CA LYS A 27 16.37 -5.62 -8.33
C LYS A 27 15.38 -5.62 -7.18
N LEU A 28 14.85 -4.45 -6.85
CA LEU A 28 13.74 -4.30 -5.94
C LEU A 28 12.43 -4.49 -6.70
N LEU A 29 11.56 -5.38 -6.22
CA LEU A 29 10.28 -5.71 -6.83
C LEU A 29 9.14 -5.55 -5.84
N TRP A 30 8.05 -4.95 -6.29
CA TRP A 30 6.84 -4.75 -5.51
C TRP A 30 5.94 -5.98 -5.51
N ASN A 31 5.26 -6.18 -4.40
CA ASN A 31 4.35 -7.28 -4.17
C ASN A 31 3.02 -7.02 -4.87
N GLY A 32 2.64 -7.91 -5.79
CA GLY A 32 1.28 -7.99 -6.32
C GLY A 32 0.83 -6.81 -7.18
N VAL A 33 1.76 -5.96 -7.62
CA VAL A 33 1.50 -4.89 -8.57
C VAL A 33 2.51 -4.96 -9.72
N PRO A 34 2.14 -4.56 -10.95
CA PRO A 34 3.10 -4.42 -12.03
C PRO A 34 4.20 -3.42 -11.65
N GLU A 35 5.43 -3.70 -12.08
CA GLU A 35 6.50 -2.71 -11.99
C GLU A 35 6.20 -1.55 -12.95
N ASP A 36 6.33 -0.32 -12.45
CA ASP A 36 6.33 0.87 -13.29
C ASP A 36 7.78 1.16 -13.73
N PRO A 37 8.15 0.88 -15.00
CA PRO A 37 9.52 1.09 -15.48
C PRO A 37 9.93 2.56 -15.52
N PHE A 38 8.98 3.49 -15.34
CA PHE A 38 9.21 4.92 -15.28
C PHE A 38 9.15 5.47 -13.84
N SER A 39 8.93 4.61 -12.85
CA SER A 39 8.96 5.00 -11.45
C SER A 39 10.41 5.25 -11.00
N GLU A 40 10.78 6.53 -10.89
CA GLU A 40 12.01 6.98 -10.22
C GLU A 40 11.79 7.21 -8.71
N PHE A 41 10.59 6.93 -8.23
CA PHE A 41 10.17 7.29 -6.89
C PHE A 41 10.77 6.34 -5.84
N SER A 42 11.38 6.93 -4.81
CA SER A 42 11.85 6.23 -3.63
C SER A 42 11.97 7.21 -2.46
N ASN A 43 11.82 6.71 -1.23
CA ASN A 43 11.93 7.55 -0.04
C ASN A 43 12.88 6.95 1.02
N TRP A 44 14.02 6.43 0.58
CA TRP A 44 14.99 5.81 1.47
C TRP A 44 15.70 6.84 2.36
N VAL A 45 15.70 6.61 3.67
CA VAL A 45 16.57 7.34 4.63
C VAL A 45 17.84 6.54 4.98
N GLY A 46 18.01 5.36 4.38
CA GLY A 46 19.13 4.47 4.61
C GLY A 46 19.44 3.60 3.39
N VAL A 47 20.09 2.46 3.62
CA VAL A 47 20.46 1.54 2.54
C VAL A 47 19.23 0.72 2.13
N PRO A 48 18.83 0.75 0.84
CA PRO A 48 17.78 -0.13 0.33
C PRO A 48 18.14 -1.61 0.55
N PRO A 49 17.16 -2.53 0.57
CA PRO A 49 17.41 -3.96 0.69
C PRO A 49 18.47 -4.42 -0.31
N SER A 50 19.59 -4.92 0.20
CA SER A 50 20.66 -5.49 -0.61
C SER A 50 20.85 -6.95 -0.22
N GLY A 51 20.54 -7.86 -1.13
CA GLY A 51 20.60 -9.30 -0.90
C GLY A 51 19.29 -9.90 -0.36
N LYS A 52 19.19 -11.23 -0.45
CA LYS A 52 17.97 -12.01 -0.26
C LYS A 52 17.32 -12.00 1.13
N ASP A 53 17.99 -11.42 2.13
CA ASP A 53 17.57 -11.49 3.53
C ASP A 53 17.15 -10.13 4.12
N MET A 54 17.12 -9.06 3.30
CA MET A 54 16.68 -7.73 3.70
C MET A 54 15.33 -7.38 3.06
N CYS A 55 14.43 -6.79 3.84
CA CYS A 55 13.08 -6.43 3.42
C CYS A 55 12.75 -4.98 3.83
N ALA A 56 11.89 -4.34 3.07
CA ALA A 56 11.58 -2.92 3.24
C ALA A 56 10.50 -2.65 4.31
N LEU A 57 10.72 -1.60 5.09
CA LEU A 57 9.77 -1.02 6.03
C LEU A 57 9.53 0.44 5.67
N THR A 58 8.35 0.96 6.00
CA THR A 58 8.11 2.41 6.10
C THR A 58 8.05 2.82 7.57
N LEU A 59 8.61 3.98 7.87
CA LEU A 59 8.62 4.64 9.17
C LEU A 59 7.37 5.52 9.34
N ALA A 60 7.15 6.05 10.55
CA ALA A 60 5.99 6.90 10.84
C ALA A 60 5.95 8.20 9.99
N ASP A 61 7.11 8.70 9.59
CA ASP A 61 7.29 9.89 8.73
C ASP A 61 7.22 9.56 7.22
N GLY A 62 6.98 8.30 6.87
CA GLY A 62 6.92 7.82 5.49
C GLY A 62 8.25 7.41 4.87
N ASN A 63 9.37 7.66 5.56
CA ASN A 63 10.68 7.26 5.07
C ASN A 63 10.85 5.74 5.10
N TRP A 64 11.59 5.20 4.13
CA TRP A 64 11.81 3.78 4.01
C TRP A 64 13.17 3.39 4.58
N THR A 65 13.19 2.23 5.20
CA THR A 65 14.40 1.58 5.69
C THR A 65 14.33 0.07 5.44
N SER A 66 15.43 -0.63 5.63
CA SER A 66 15.49 -2.08 5.48
C SER A 66 15.94 -2.77 6.76
N ILE A 67 15.37 -3.94 7.03
CA ILE A 67 15.74 -4.81 8.14
C ILE A 67 15.69 -6.28 7.70
N HIS A 68 16.08 -7.22 8.55
CA HIS A 68 16.05 -8.63 8.15
C HIS A 68 14.61 -9.09 7.93
N CYS A 69 14.35 -9.79 6.83
CA CYS A 69 13.00 -10.28 6.50
C CYS A 69 12.39 -11.20 7.57
N ARG A 70 13.21 -11.75 8.46
CA ARG A 70 12.79 -12.64 9.57
C ARG A 70 12.44 -11.88 10.85
N ASP A 71 12.74 -10.58 10.93
CA ASP A 71 12.29 -9.74 12.03
C ASP A 71 10.77 -9.66 12.04
N ARG A 72 10.17 -9.33 13.18
CA ARG A 72 8.72 -9.28 13.31
C ARG A 72 8.28 -7.82 13.39
N GLN A 73 7.39 -7.43 12.48
CA GLN A 73 6.82 -6.09 12.41
C GLN A 73 5.35 -6.18 12.02
N SER A 74 4.61 -5.13 12.35
CA SER A 74 3.28 -4.89 11.80
C SER A 74 3.36 -4.65 10.29
N SER A 75 2.24 -4.74 9.57
CA SER A 75 2.22 -4.60 8.10
C SER A 75 1.09 -3.73 7.59
N ILE A 76 1.22 -3.25 6.36
CA ILE A 76 0.14 -2.60 5.62
C ILE A 76 -0.19 -3.45 4.41
N CYS A 77 -1.46 -3.82 4.29
CA CYS A 77 -2.00 -4.47 3.12
C CYS A 77 -2.66 -3.45 2.20
N GLN A 78 -2.67 -3.74 0.90
CA GLN A 78 -3.31 -2.94 -0.13
C GLN A 78 -4.11 -3.80 -1.11
N TYR A 79 -5.11 -3.21 -1.75
CA TYR A 79 -5.73 -3.72 -2.96
C TYR A 79 -6.27 -2.56 -3.81
N ALA A 80 -6.59 -2.81 -5.08
CA ALA A 80 -7.13 -1.79 -5.97
C ALA A 80 -8.52 -1.34 -5.51
N ALA A 81 -8.77 -0.04 -5.44
CA ALA A 81 -10.09 0.48 -5.13
C ALA A 81 -11.10 0.00 -6.19
N HIS A 82 -12.28 -0.40 -5.74
CA HIS A 82 -13.34 -0.80 -6.65
C HIS A 82 -14.13 0.42 -7.10
N GLU A 83 -14.63 0.37 -8.33
CA GLU A 83 -15.75 1.20 -8.72
C GLU A 83 -16.98 0.83 -7.88
N PRO A 84 -17.86 1.78 -7.55
CA PRO A 84 -19.04 1.53 -6.78
C PRO A 84 -19.87 0.53 -7.58
N ILE A 85 -20.18 -0.62 -6.98
CA ILE A 85 -21.09 -1.58 -7.58
C ILE A 85 -22.39 -0.83 -7.84
N ASN A 86 -22.65 -0.55 -9.11
CA ASN A 86 -23.91 -0.09 -9.66
C ASN A 86 -24.95 -1.17 -9.35
N THR A 87 -25.47 -1.15 -8.12
CA THR A 87 -26.67 -1.86 -7.74
C THR A 87 -27.81 -1.14 -8.47
N GLU A 88 -28.24 -1.76 -9.57
CA GLU A 88 -29.17 -1.18 -10.54
C GLU A 88 -30.39 -0.52 -9.88
N PHE A 89 -30.63 0.75 -10.22
CA PHE A 89 -31.96 1.32 -10.19
C PHE A 89 -32.22 2.16 -11.43
N THR A 90 -32.89 1.51 -12.38
CA THR A 90 -33.80 2.03 -13.40
C THR A 90 -33.30 3.10 -14.38
N ASP A 91 -33.27 2.64 -15.64
CA ASP A 91 -33.67 3.34 -16.87
C ASP A 91 -34.41 4.68 -16.71
N LEU A 92 -34.18 5.52 -17.72
CA LEU A 92 -34.79 6.79 -18.09
C LEU A 92 -34.04 8.06 -17.67
N LEU A 93 -33.66 8.80 -18.71
CA LEU A 93 -33.07 10.15 -18.79
C LEU A 93 -31.55 10.18 -19.05
N SER A 94 -31.23 9.84 -20.29
CA SER A 94 -30.27 10.55 -21.14
C SER A 94 -29.61 11.76 -20.48
N HIS A 95 -28.33 11.64 -20.11
CA HIS A 95 -27.35 12.72 -20.19
C HIS A 95 -25.99 12.09 -20.55
N ASP A 96 -25.43 12.59 -21.64
CA ASP A 96 -24.20 12.17 -22.30
C ASP A 96 -22.98 12.79 -21.56
N GLU A 97 -22.92 12.63 -20.23
CA GLU A 97 -21.77 13.00 -19.42
C GLU A 97 -21.00 11.75 -19.02
N PRO A 98 -19.66 11.70 -19.18
CA PRO A 98 -18.85 10.63 -18.60
C PRO A 98 -19.11 10.67 -17.10
N ARG A 99 -19.82 9.67 -16.56
CA ARG A 99 -19.85 9.47 -15.11
C ARG A 99 -18.42 9.18 -14.71
N GLU A 100 -17.77 10.13 -14.05
CA GLU A 100 -16.50 9.87 -13.37
C GLU A 100 -16.74 8.68 -12.44
N GLU A 101 -16.11 7.55 -12.72
CA GLU A 101 -16.20 6.34 -11.92
C GLU A 101 -15.63 6.64 -10.52
N GLU A 102 -16.52 6.86 -9.53
CA GLU A 102 -16.11 7.25 -8.18
C GLU A 102 -15.52 6.08 -7.40
N LEU A 103 -14.22 5.79 -7.55
CA LEU A 103 -13.52 4.78 -6.75
C LEU A 103 -13.87 4.86 -5.25
N PHE A 104 -14.01 3.70 -4.58
CA PHE A 104 -14.37 3.62 -3.16
C PHE A 104 -13.56 2.57 -2.37
N CYS A 105 -13.29 2.89 -1.10
CA CYS A 105 -12.71 1.98 -0.12
C CYS A 105 -13.67 1.80 1.07
N PRO A 106 -14.15 0.58 1.36
CA PRO A 106 -14.99 0.30 2.52
C PRO A 106 -14.22 0.57 3.81
N TYR A 107 -14.92 0.96 4.86
CA TYR A 107 -14.34 1.00 6.21
C TYR A 107 -13.87 -0.42 6.60
N PRO A 108 -12.68 -0.60 7.22
CA PRO A 108 -11.77 0.42 7.77
C PRO A 108 -10.59 0.80 6.86
N TYR A 109 -10.70 0.64 5.55
CA TYR A 109 -9.60 0.94 4.62
C TYR A 109 -9.49 2.44 4.37
N LEU A 110 -8.25 2.91 4.18
CA LEU A 110 -7.98 4.25 3.71
C LEU A 110 -7.68 4.24 2.22
N MET A 111 -8.24 5.19 1.49
CA MET A 111 -7.96 5.39 0.09
C MET A 111 -6.72 6.28 -0.09
N ALA A 112 -5.80 5.86 -0.95
CA ALA A 112 -4.78 6.73 -1.53
C ALA A 112 -4.56 6.40 -3.00
N GLY A 113 -4.75 7.38 -3.88
CA GLY A 113 -4.79 7.14 -5.32
C GLY A 113 -5.91 6.17 -5.68
N GLN A 114 -5.57 5.08 -6.38
CA GLN A 114 -6.51 4.04 -6.81
C GLN A 114 -6.41 2.78 -5.94
N TYR A 115 -5.90 2.90 -4.72
CA TYR A 115 -5.69 1.78 -3.82
C TYR A 115 -6.33 2.03 -2.46
N CYS A 116 -6.78 0.94 -1.86
CA CYS A 116 -7.29 0.85 -0.50
C CYS A 116 -6.24 0.21 0.39
N TYR A 117 -5.98 0.79 1.55
CA TYR A 117 -4.93 0.37 2.47
C TYR A 117 -5.51 0.04 3.84
N ARG A 118 -5.00 -1.04 4.45
CA ARG A 118 -5.36 -1.44 5.80
C ARG A 118 -4.12 -1.83 6.59
N LEU A 119 -4.06 -1.30 7.80
CA LEU A 119 -3.05 -1.63 8.77
C LEU A 119 -3.36 -2.97 9.45
N VAL A 120 -2.33 -3.79 9.62
CA VAL A 120 -2.33 -5.04 10.37
C VAL A 120 -1.34 -4.87 11.54
N ASN A 121 -1.86 -4.45 12.69
CA ASN A 121 -1.08 -4.16 13.91
C ASN A 121 -1.47 -5.01 15.13
N TRP A 122 -2.40 -5.96 14.95
CA TRP A 122 -2.81 -6.89 16.01
C TRP A 122 -1.86 -8.09 16.13
N HIS A 123 -0.95 -8.26 15.18
CA HIS A 123 0.04 -9.34 15.16
C HIS A 123 1.28 -8.93 14.36
N ASP A 124 2.41 -8.79 15.04
CA ASP A 124 3.68 -8.64 14.34
C ASP A 124 4.07 -9.96 13.69
N ALA A 125 4.45 -9.89 12.43
CA ALA A 125 4.76 -11.02 11.58
C ALA A 125 6.12 -10.82 10.91
N ASN A 126 6.79 -11.92 10.55
CA ASN A 126 7.89 -11.77 9.61
C ASN A 126 7.37 -11.40 8.21
N PHE A 127 8.27 -10.97 7.34
CA PHE A 127 7.89 -10.46 6.03
C PHE A 127 7.06 -11.47 5.21
N PHE A 128 7.44 -12.74 5.24
CA PHE A 128 6.76 -13.81 4.49
C PHE A 128 5.38 -14.11 5.07
N GLU A 129 5.27 -14.16 6.39
CA GLU A 129 4.00 -14.28 7.11
C GLU A 129 3.08 -13.08 6.80
N ALA A 130 3.63 -11.87 6.76
CA ALA A 130 2.89 -10.65 6.46
C ALA A 130 2.31 -10.67 5.04
N LYS A 131 3.07 -11.16 4.04
CA LYS A 131 2.55 -11.41 2.68
C LYS A 131 1.37 -12.36 2.71
N GLU A 132 1.51 -13.48 3.41
CA GLU A 132 0.43 -14.47 3.52
C GLU A 132 -0.83 -13.87 4.17
N ILE A 133 -0.68 -13.07 5.22
CA ILE A 133 -1.78 -12.38 5.89
C ILE A 133 -2.57 -11.50 4.91
N CYS A 134 -1.90 -10.70 4.09
CA CYS A 134 -2.58 -9.88 3.08
C CYS A 134 -3.24 -10.76 2.00
N SER A 135 -2.51 -11.76 1.49
CA SER A 135 -3.01 -12.63 0.41
C SER A 135 -4.26 -13.44 0.80
N ARG A 136 -4.46 -13.78 2.08
CA ARG A 136 -5.69 -14.42 2.56
C ARG A 136 -6.96 -13.61 2.31
N TYR A 137 -6.84 -12.29 2.11
CA TYR A 137 -7.94 -11.37 1.80
C TYR A 137 -7.96 -10.93 0.34
N GLY A 138 -7.15 -11.54 -0.53
CA GLY A 138 -6.98 -11.08 -1.91
C GLY A 138 -6.19 -9.77 -2.02
N GLU A 139 -5.43 -9.43 -0.99
CA GLU A 139 -4.62 -8.22 -0.88
C GLU A 139 -3.12 -8.54 -1.04
N TYR A 140 -2.33 -7.48 -1.15
CA TYR A 140 -0.87 -7.53 -1.24
C TYR A 140 -0.26 -6.64 -0.18
N LEU A 141 1.02 -6.83 0.15
CA LEU A 141 1.71 -5.83 0.97
C LEU A 141 1.79 -4.51 0.19
N ALA A 142 1.71 -3.39 0.91
CA ALA A 142 1.61 -2.06 0.31
C ALA A 142 2.77 -1.71 -0.64
N SER A 143 2.44 -1.07 -1.75
CA SER A 143 3.38 -0.59 -2.76
C SER A 143 3.30 0.92 -2.93
N PHE A 144 4.44 1.60 -2.91
CA PHE A 144 4.53 3.04 -3.12
C PHE A 144 5.40 3.33 -4.34
N GLN A 145 4.81 3.28 -5.53
CA GLN A 145 5.51 3.51 -6.80
C GLN A 145 5.42 4.96 -7.29
N LYS A 146 4.57 5.80 -6.68
CA LYS A 146 4.33 7.17 -7.14
C LYS A 146 4.24 8.12 -5.96
N TYR A 147 4.70 9.34 -6.20
CA TYR A 147 4.64 10.42 -5.22
C TYR A 147 3.22 10.72 -4.72
N ILE A 148 2.17 10.41 -5.49
CA ILE A 148 0.78 10.57 -5.04
C ILE A 148 0.38 9.58 -3.92
N HIS A 149 1.00 8.40 -3.88
CA HIS A 149 0.82 7.45 -2.78
C HIS A 149 1.52 7.95 -1.50
N GLU A 150 2.62 8.70 -1.63
CA GLU A 150 3.37 9.26 -0.49
C GLU A 150 3.00 10.70 -0.10
N ARG A 151 2.41 11.51 -0.96
CA ARG A 151 1.73 12.75 -0.51
C ARG A 151 0.54 12.46 0.38
N SER A 152 0.08 11.22 0.34
CA SER A 152 -0.81 10.68 1.34
C SER A 152 -0.04 10.23 2.58
N ILE A 153 1.27 10.40 2.74
CA ILE A 153 2.09 9.97 3.89
C ILE A 153 2.84 11.13 4.57
N MET A 154 3.09 12.22 3.85
CA MET A 154 3.55 13.51 4.42
C MET A 154 2.38 14.45 4.70
#